data_AF-A0A934HXR7-F1
#
_entry.id   AF-A0A934HXR7-F1
#
_cell.length_a   1.000
_cell.length_b   1.000
_cell.length_c   1.000
_cell.angle_alpha   90.00
_cell.angle_beta   90.00
_cell.angle_gamma   90.00
#
_symmetry.space_group_name_H-M   'P 1'
#
loop_
_entity.id
_entity.type
_entity.pdbx_description
1 polymer ?
#
loop_
_entity_poly.entity_id
_entity_poly.type
_entity_poly.pdbx_seq_one_letter_code
_entity_poly.pdbx_strand_id
1 'polypeptide(L)' 'MAVEIIVTSIIVISAVCIFYRNLKKKGSGSCDCGSCSSHCPNYKNSNK' A
#
# COMPACT_ATOMS: atom_id res chain seq x y z
N MET A 1 -0.51 23.28 22.76
CA MET A 1 -1.96 23.24 22.44
C MET A 1 -2.22 23.14 20.93
N ALA A 2 -2.42 24.23 20.17
CA ALA A 2 -2.81 24.13 18.75
C ALA A 2 -1.72 23.52 17.82
N VAL A 3 -0.47 23.94 17.98
CA VAL A 3 0.67 23.43 17.20
C VAL A 3 0.94 21.94 17.43
N GLU A 4 0.80 21.45 18.66
CA GLU A 4 0.98 20.03 18.98
C GLU A 4 -0.09 19.16 18.32
N ILE A 5 -1.34 19.62 18.29
CA ILE A 5 -2.44 18.93 17.60
C ILE A 5 -2.18 18.89 16.09
N ILE A 6 -1.68 19.98 15.51
CA ILE A 6 -1.35 20.05 14.08
C ILE A 6 -0.21 19.09 13.74
N VAL A 7 0.90 19.11 14.49
CA VAL A 7 2.04 18.21 14.23
C VAL A 7 1.63 16.75 14.41
N THR A 8 0.90 16.43 15.48
CA THR A 8 0.46 15.05 15.75
C THR A 8 -0.49 14.54 14.67
N SER A 9 -1.44 15.37 14.23
CA SER A 9 -2.38 14.99 13.16
C SER A 9 -1.67 14.74 11.83
N ILE A 10 -0.67 15.55 11.45
CA ILE A 10 0.12 15.34 10.24
C ILE A 10 0.84 13.99 10.27
N ILE A 11 1.46 13.63 11.40
CA ILE A 11 2.19 12.36 11.54
C ILE A 11 1.21 11.19 11.42
N VAL A 12 0.08 11.24 12.13
CA VAL A 12 -0.94 10.18 12.11
C VAL A 12 -1.52 10.00 10.71
N ILE A 13 -1.92 11.09 10.04
CA ILE A 13 -2.47 11.05 8.68
C ILE A 13 -1.44 10.46 7.71
N SER A 14 -0.18 10.89 7.82
CA SER A 14 0.90 10.38 6.96
C SER A 14 1.12 8.88 7.15
N ALA A 15 1.17 8.42 8.40
CA ALA A 15 1.33 7.00 8.73
C ALA A 15 0.16 6.16 8.20
N VAL A 16 -1.09 6.62 8.39
CA VAL A 16 -2.29 5.94 7.88
C VAL A 16 -2.31 5.93 6.36
N CYS A 17 -1.97 7.04 5.70
CA CYS A 17 -1.89 7.10 4.23
C CYS A 17 -0.83 6.13 3.67
N ILE A 18 0.37 6.11 4.25
CA ILE A 18 1.44 5.19 3.85
C ILE A 18 1.01 3.74 4.09
N PHE A 19 0.47 3.45 5.27
CA PHE A 19 -0.01 2.11 5.60
C PHE A 19 -1.11 1.65 4.64
N TYR A 20 -2.12 2.48 4.38
CA TYR A 20 -3.23 2.17 3.48
C TYR A 20 -2.76 1.98 2.03
N ARG A 21 -1.81 2.80 1.55
CA ARG A 21 -1.20 2.61 0.22
C ARG A 21 -0.40 1.32 0.13
N ASN A 22 0.36 0.97 1.16
CA ASN A 22 1.10 -0.29 1.23
C ASN A 22 0.16 -1.50 1.35
N LEU A 23 -0.91 -1.40 2.13
CA LEU A 23 -1.93 -2.44 2.26
C LEU A 23 -2.67 -2.64 0.94
N LYS A 24 -3.03 -1.57 0.26
CA LYS A 24 -3.65 -1.63 -1.07
C LYS A 24 -2.70 -2.25 -2.09
N LYS A 25 -1.40 -1.91 -2.07
CA LYS A 25 -0.41 -2.56 -2.94
C LYS A 25 -0.28 -4.06 -2.63
N LYS A 26 -0.17 -4.44 -1.35
CA LYS A 26 -0.11 -5.85 -0.93
C LYS A 26 -1.38 -6.64 -1.26
N GLY A 27 -2.56 -6.03 -1.09
CA GLY A 27 -3.85 -6.68 -1.32
C GLY A 27 -4.28 -6.71 -2.79
N SER A 28 -3.78 -5.79 -3.62
CA SER A 28 -4.09 -5.75 -5.06
C SER A 28 -3.21 -6.69 -5.88
N GLY A 29 -2.32 -7.47 -5.24
CA GLY A 29 -1.41 -8.38 -5.94
C GLY A 29 -0.47 -7.65 -6.90
N SER A 30 -0.04 -6.42 -6.58
CA SER A 30 0.92 -5.72 -7.41
C SER A 30 2.26 -6.48 -7.35
N CYS A 31 2.55 -7.25 -8.39
CA CYS A 31 3.87 -7.84 -8.58
C CYS A 31 4.91 -6.71 -8.63
N ASP A 32 5.94 -6.79 -7.79
CA ASP A 32 7.22 -6.07 -7.95
C ASP A 32 8.03 -6.59 -9.15
N CYS A 33 7.37 -7.23 -10.11
CA CYS A 33 7.94 -7.69 -11.35
C CYS A 33 7.68 -6.60 -12.39
N GLY A 34 8.71 -6.08 -13.07
CA GLY A 34 8.56 -5.08 -14.14
C GLY A 34 7.62 -5.50 -15.28
N SER A 35 7.23 -6.77 -15.30
CA SER A 35 6.09 -7.30 -16.04
C SER A 35 5.43 -8.40 -15.20
N CYS A 36 4.10 -8.36 -15.02
CA CYS A 36 3.34 -9.45 -14.37
C CYS A 36 3.31 -10.68 -15.28
N SER A 37 4.44 -11.36 -15.42
CA SER A 37 4.57 -12.60 -16.19
C SER A 37 4.12 -13.81 -15.38
N SER A 38 3.77 -14.89 -16.07
CA SER A 38 3.29 -16.16 -15.51
C SER A 38 4.27 -16.87 -14.56
N HIS A 39 5.48 -16.32 -14.39
CA HIS A 39 6.52 -16.82 -13.49
C HIS A 39 6.59 -16.07 -12.14
N CYS A 40 5.74 -15.08 -11.88
CA CYS A 40 5.77 -14.36 -10.61
C CYS A 40 5.00 -15.11 -9.50
N PRO A 41 5.56 -15.20 -8.27
CA PRO A 41 4.99 -15.99 -7.17
C PRO A 41 3.64 -15.47 -6.63
N ASN A 42 3.20 -14.29 -7.09
CA ASN A 42 1.90 -13.69 -6.78
C ASN A 42 0.97 -13.58 -8.01
N TYR A 43 1.29 -14.22 -9.14
CA TYR A 43 0.39 -14.24 -10.30
C TYR A 43 -0.85 -15.09 -9.98
N LYS A 44 -1.92 -14.43 -9.53
CA LYS A 44 -3.24 -15.03 -9.43
C LYS A 44 -3.80 -15.14 -10.85
N ASN A 45 -3.75 -16.34 -11.42
CA ASN A 45 -4.48 -16.69 -12.64
C ASN A 45 -5.97 -16.51 -12.36
N SER A 46 -6.51 -15.34 -12.69
CA SER A 46 -7.95 -15.09 -12.72
C SER A 46 -8.55 -15.82 -13.93
N ASN A 47 -8.64 -17.14 -13.83
CA ASN A 47 -9.63 -17.92 -14.56
C ASN A 47 -10.59 -18.53 -13.52
N LYS A 48 -11.54 -17.72 -13.06
CA LYS A 48 -12.88 -18.17 -12.70
C LYS A 48 -13.85 -16.99 -12.73
#